data_AF-A0A0M9F0L0-F1
#
_entry.id   AF-A0A0M9F0L0-F1
#
_cell.length_a   1.000
_cell.length_b   1.000
_cell.length_c   1.000
_cell.angle_alpha   90.00
_cell.angle_beta   90.00
_cell.angle_gamma   90.00
#
_symmetry.space_group_name_H-M   'P 1'
#
loop_
_entity.id
_entity.type
_entity.pdbx_description
1 polymer ?
#
loop_
_entity_poly.entity_id
_entity_poly.type
_entity_poly.pdbx_seq_one_letter_code
_entity_poly.pdbx_strand_id
1 'polypeptide(L)'
;MARRQHLTLTFILVLGVFFTLSYFFSGPTRSVLLPKLQNDVELPLKDAPRSEFAADLNAMPAGLLQGESIAPKLENATLKAELGHATWKFLHTMMARFPDKPTKEDRMALETFMHLFARLYPCGQCAEHFRKLLAQYPPQTSSRNAAAGWLCFAHNIVNERVHKPLFDCENIGDFYDCGCGDKDKKEGVEGVAGEGPDQELHKH
;
A
#
# COMPACT_ATOMS: atom_id res chain seq x y z
N MET A 1 -60.28 -25.80 -20.17
CA MET A 1 -59.96 -24.38 -20.44
C MET A 1 -59.53 -23.59 -19.19
N ALA A 2 -59.77 -24.05 -17.96
CA ALA A 2 -59.38 -23.33 -16.72
C ALA A 2 -57.85 -23.24 -16.45
N ARG A 3 -57.06 -24.27 -16.78
CA ARG A 3 -55.62 -24.34 -16.43
C ARG A 3 -54.76 -23.26 -17.12
N ARG A 4 -55.13 -22.83 -18.33
CA ARG A 4 -54.43 -21.74 -19.05
C ARG A 4 -54.76 -20.36 -18.47
N GLN A 5 -55.98 -20.16 -17.99
CA GLN A 5 -56.41 -18.90 -17.36
C GLN A 5 -55.75 -18.68 -16.00
N HIS A 6 -55.52 -19.75 -15.23
CA HIS A 6 -54.78 -19.64 -13.98
C HIS A 6 -53.31 -19.26 -14.21
N LEU A 7 -52.65 -19.83 -15.23
CA LEU A 7 -51.26 -19.50 -15.55
C LEU A 7 -51.08 -18.04 -16.00
N THR A 8 -51.98 -17.50 -16.82
CA THR A 8 -51.94 -16.09 -17.20
C THR A 8 -52.22 -15.16 -16.03
N LEU A 9 -53.15 -15.52 -15.15
CA LEU A 9 -53.46 -14.69 -13.97
C LEU A 9 -52.31 -14.68 -12.95
N THR A 10 -51.64 -15.82 -12.75
CA THR A 10 -50.42 -15.89 -11.92
C THR A 10 -49.28 -15.07 -12.52
N PHE A 11 -49.09 -15.12 -13.84
CA PHE A 11 -48.02 -14.35 -14.51
C PHE A 11 -48.23 -12.84 -14.39
N ILE A 12 -49.47 -12.37 -14.54
CA ILE A 12 -49.83 -10.95 -14.37
C ILE A 12 -49.60 -10.50 -12.92
N LEU A 13 -49.97 -11.32 -11.93
CA LEU A 13 -49.70 -11.02 -10.52
C LEU A 13 -48.21 -10.91 -10.21
N VAL A 14 -47.39 -11.82 -10.72
CA VAL A 14 -45.94 -11.79 -10.52
C VAL A 14 -45.31 -10.56 -11.15
N LEU A 15 -45.72 -10.20 -12.37
CA LEU A 15 -45.26 -8.95 -13.01
C LEU A 15 -45.70 -7.72 -12.23
N GLY A 16 -46.95 -7.67 -11.77
CA GLY A 16 -47.45 -6.58 -10.93
C GLY A 16 -46.62 -6.40 -9.66
N VAL A 17 -46.31 -7.48 -8.95
CA VAL A 17 -45.46 -7.46 -7.75
C VAL A 17 -44.02 -7.05 -8.08
N PHE A 18 -43.47 -7.51 -9.21
CA PHE A 18 -42.13 -7.14 -9.65
C PHE A 18 -42.02 -5.63 -9.97
N PHE A 19 -43.01 -5.07 -10.67
CA PHE A 19 -43.02 -3.64 -10.99
C PHE A 19 -43.29 -2.76 -9.77
N THR A 20 -44.13 -3.19 -8.82
CA THR A 20 -44.32 -2.44 -7.57
C THR A 20 -43.06 -2.48 -6.71
N LEU A 21 -42.42 -3.64 -6.54
CA LEU A 21 -41.13 -3.73 -5.84
C LEU A 21 -40.06 -2.88 -6.53
N SER A 22 -39.96 -2.97 -7.85
CA SER A 22 -39.00 -2.15 -8.61
C SER A 22 -39.24 -0.66 -8.42
N TYR A 23 -40.51 -0.21 -8.33
CA TYR A 23 -40.85 1.19 -8.06
C TYR A 23 -40.48 1.63 -6.64
N PHE A 24 -40.71 0.76 -5.63
CA PHE A 24 -40.29 1.02 -4.26
C PHE A 24 -38.76 1.05 -4.09
N PHE A 25 -38.03 0.19 -4.80
CA PHE A 25 -36.55 0.15 -4.78
C PHE A 25 -35.89 1.17 -5.70
N SER A 26 -36.61 1.73 -6.69
CA SER A 26 -36.12 2.81 -7.57
C SER A 26 -36.55 4.20 -7.12
N GLY A 27 -37.13 4.34 -5.91
CA GLY A 27 -37.36 5.65 -5.31
C GLY A 27 -36.06 6.45 -5.30
N PRO A 28 -36.10 7.77 -5.58
CA PRO A 28 -34.90 8.57 -5.67
C PRO A 28 -34.13 8.41 -4.37
N THR A 29 -32.90 7.90 -4.46
CA THR A 29 -31.94 7.98 -3.37
C THR A 29 -31.97 9.43 -2.91
N ARG A 30 -32.55 9.69 -1.73
CA ARG A 30 -32.31 10.94 -1.01
C ARG A 30 -30.81 10.93 -0.79
N SER A 31 -30.09 11.57 -1.69
CA SER A 31 -28.75 12.06 -1.43
C SER A 31 -28.88 12.85 -0.16
N VAL A 32 -28.58 12.21 0.96
CA VAL A 32 -28.34 12.88 2.22
C VAL A 32 -27.28 13.90 1.85
N LEU A 33 -27.72 15.14 1.84
CA LEU A 33 -26.91 16.30 1.55
C LEU A 33 -25.97 16.39 2.76
N LEU A 34 -24.93 15.57 2.75
CA LEU A 34 -23.74 15.76 3.55
C LEU A 34 -23.31 17.19 3.25
N PRO A 35 -23.30 18.09 4.25
CA PRO A 35 -22.75 19.41 4.05
C PRO A 35 -21.35 19.19 3.48
N LYS A 36 -21.12 19.79 2.32
CA LYS A 36 -19.83 19.81 1.64
C LYS A 36 -18.81 20.35 2.64
N LEU A 37 -18.15 19.48 3.38
CA LEU A 37 -17.00 19.81 4.22
C LEU A 37 -15.78 19.95 3.31
N GLN A 38 -15.92 20.76 2.26
CA GLN A 38 -14.81 21.28 1.48
C GLN A 38 -14.42 22.61 2.12
N ASN A 39 -13.98 22.53 3.37
CA ASN A 39 -13.06 23.52 3.87
C ASN A 39 -11.69 22.92 3.56
N ASP A 40 -11.07 23.41 2.49
CA ASP A 40 -9.65 23.20 2.25
C ASP A 40 -8.92 23.83 3.45
N VAL A 41 -8.70 23.04 4.49
CA VAL A 41 -7.86 23.44 5.61
C VAL A 41 -6.43 23.42 5.09
N GLU A 42 -6.03 24.53 4.47
CA GLU A 42 -4.63 24.80 4.20
C GLU A 42 -3.96 25.00 5.57
N LEU A 43 -3.37 23.93 6.12
CA LEU A 43 -2.61 23.98 7.36
C LEU A 43 -1.39 24.89 7.12
N PRO A 44 -1.32 26.10 7.72
CA PRO A 44 -0.20 26.99 7.50
C PRO A 44 1.06 26.38 8.13
N LEU A 45 1.96 25.88 7.29
CA LEU A 45 3.22 25.26 7.70
C LEU A 45 4.14 26.23 8.47
N LYS A 46 3.92 27.54 8.32
CA LYS A 46 4.79 28.59 8.87
C LYS A 46 4.65 28.80 10.38
N ASP A 47 3.49 28.49 10.96
CA ASP A 47 3.17 28.85 12.36
C ASP A 47 2.86 27.64 13.25
N ALA A 48 3.11 26.42 12.76
CA ALA A 48 2.93 25.21 13.56
C ALA A 48 3.94 25.21 14.73
N PRO A 49 3.49 24.91 15.98
CA PRO A 49 4.41 24.76 17.09
C PRO A 49 5.43 23.67 16.74
N ARG A 50 6.70 24.06 16.64
CA ARG A 50 7.79 23.10 16.47
C ARG A 50 7.75 22.17 17.69
N SER A 51 7.74 20.87 17.44
CA SER A 51 7.93 19.85 18.47
C SER A 51 9.04 20.28 19.44
N GLU A 52 8.92 19.99 20.73
CA GLU A 52 10.02 20.18 21.69
C GLU A 52 11.31 19.46 21.22
N PHE A 53 11.13 18.39 20.43
CA PHE A 53 12.15 17.79 19.58
C PHE A 53 12.11 18.41 18.18
N ALA A 54 12.45 19.70 18.05
CA ALA A 54 12.84 20.21 16.75
C ALA A 54 14.05 19.36 16.35
N ALA A 55 13.88 18.48 15.36
CA ALA A 55 14.90 17.52 14.98
C ALA A 55 16.13 18.28 14.48
N ASP A 56 17.04 18.58 15.39
CA ASP A 56 18.34 19.14 15.05
C ASP A 56 19.14 18.02 14.42
N LEU A 57 19.11 18.00 13.09
CA LEU A 57 19.82 17.00 12.28
C LEU A 57 21.32 16.99 12.60
N ASN A 58 21.87 18.11 13.10
CA ASN A 58 23.28 18.24 13.46
C ASN A 58 23.60 17.72 14.87
N ALA A 59 22.60 17.59 15.74
CA ALA A 59 22.75 17.08 17.10
C ALA A 59 22.28 15.63 17.26
N MET A 60 21.96 14.93 16.16
CA MET A 60 21.56 13.52 16.25
C MET A 60 22.69 12.65 16.79
N PRO A 61 22.40 11.73 17.72
CA PRO A 61 23.41 10.83 18.25
C PRO A 61 23.94 9.93 17.12
N ALA A 62 25.26 9.75 17.07
CA ALA A 62 25.93 8.93 16.05
C ALA A 62 25.41 7.47 15.97
N GLY A 63 24.78 6.98 17.05
CA GLY A 63 24.16 5.66 17.16
C GLY A 63 22.68 5.57 16.76
N LEU A 64 22.09 6.63 16.19
CA LEU A 64 20.65 6.67 15.91
C LEU A 64 20.18 5.59 14.94
N LEU A 65 21.03 5.12 14.02
CA LEU A 65 20.68 4.07 13.06
C LEU A 65 21.07 2.67 13.54
N GLN A 66 22.01 2.55 14.49
CA GLN A 66 22.64 1.28 14.87
C GLN A 66 21.95 0.56 16.04
N GLY A 67 21.07 1.23 16.79
CA GLY A 67 20.44 0.60 17.96
C GLY A 67 19.42 -0.47 17.62
N GLU A 68 18.98 -1.16 18.68
CA GLU A 68 18.08 -2.31 18.60
C GLU A 68 16.65 -1.95 18.17
N SER A 69 15.84 -2.98 17.92
CA SER A 69 14.40 -2.80 17.75
C SER A 69 13.80 -2.19 19.02
N ILE A 70 12.98 -1.16 18.85
CA ILE A 70 12.33 -0.45 19.95
C ILE A 70 11.06 -1.20 20.38
N ALA A 71 10.36 -1.81 19.44
CA ALA A 71 9.11 -2.52 19.70
C ALA A 71 9.36 -3.88 20.35
N PRO A 72 8.50 -4.33 21.27
CA PRO A 72 8.53 -5.69 21.78
C PRO A 72 8.06 -6.71 20.73
N LYS A 73 8.11 -7.99 21.09
CA LYS A 73 7.60 -9.09 20.25
C LYS A 73 6.09 -8.93 20.00
N LEU A 74 5.69 -9.05 18.74
CA LEU A 74 4.28 -9.08 18.33
C LEU A 74 3.78 -10.54 18.26
N GLU A 75 3.03 -10.95 19.28
CA GLU A 75 2.59 -12.34 19.46
C GLU A 75 1.35 -12.70 18.61
N ASN A 76 0.43 -11.75 18.39
CA ASN A 76 -0.79 -12.01 17.62
C ASN A 76 -0.47 -12.22 16.13
N ALA A 77 -0.68 -13.44 15.64
CA ALA A 77 -0.34 -13.84 14.28
C ALA A 77 -1.18 -13.12 13.20
N THR A 78 -2.47 -12.90 13.44
CA THR A 78 -3.36 -12.21 12.51
C THR A 78 -2.95 -10.75 12.36
N LEU A 79 -2.79 -10.04 13.49
CA LEU A 79 -2.35 -8.64 13.48
C LEU A 79 -0.96 -8.48 12.84
N LYS A 80 -0.06 -9.45 13.08
CA LYS A 80 1.26 -9.48 12.45
C LYS A 80 1.17 -9.61 10.93
N ALA A 81 0.27 -10.46 10.42
CA ALA A 81 0.08 -10.64 8.98
C ALA A 81 -0.53 -9.38 8.35
N GLU A 82 -1.60 -8.83 8.92
CA GLU A 82 -2.25 -7.61 8.44
C GLU A 82 -1.27 -6.42 8.40
N LEU A 83 -0.51 -6.22 9.48
CA LEU A 83 0.57 -5.24 9.54
C LEU A 83 1.61 -5.47 8.45
N GLY A 84 2.03 -6.73 8.26
CA GLY A 84 2.98 -7.12 7.21
C GLY A 84 2.49 -6.72 5.82
N HIS A 85 1.27 -7.12 5.45
CA HIS A 85 0.68 -6.81 4.14
C HIS A 85 0.56 -5.29 3.90
N ALA A 86 0.05 -4.54 4.89
CA ALA A 86 -0.06 -3.10 4.79
C ALA A 86 1.30 -2.42 4.63
N THR A 87 2.31 -2.90 5.36
CA THR A 87 3.66 -2.35 5.31
C THR A 87 4.34 -2.63 3.98
N TRP A 88 4.25 -3.87 3.47
CA TRP A 88 4.83 -4.19 2.18
C TRP A 88 4.19 -3.42 1.04
N LYS A 89 2.87 -3.21 1.08
CA LYS A 89 2.19 -2.32 0.12
C LYS A 89 2.74 -0.90 0.21
N PHE A 90 2.85 -0.33 1.42
CA PHE A 90 3.43 1.01 1.61
C PHE A 90 4.86 1.10 1.06
N LEU A 91 5.75 0.18 1.44
CA LEU A 91 7.15 0.21 1.04
C LEU A 91 7.30 0.04 -0.47
N HIS A 92 6.60 -0.92 -1.09
CA HIS A 92 6.69 -1.13 -2.52
C HIS A 92 6.14 0.03 -3.33
N THR A 93 5.02 0.62 -2.92
CA THR A 93 4.51 1.84 -3.54
C THR A 93 5.50 2.99 -3.39
N MET A 94 6.15 3.14 -2.22
CA MET A 94 7.17 4.16 -2.00
C MET A 94 8.37 3.97 -2.95
N MET A 95 8.85 2.74 -3.16
CA MET A 95 9.94 2.48 -4.11
C MET A 95 9.52 2.73 -5.56
N ALA A 96 8.28 2.36 -5.92
CA ALA A 96 7.73 2.62 -7.26
C ALA A 96 7.59 4.13 -7.55
N ARG A 97 7.45 4.97 -6.52
CA ARG A 97 7.42 6.43 -6.62
C ARG A 97 8.80 7.08 -6.53
N PHE A 98 9.85 6.32 -6.22
CA PHE A 98 11.20 6.87 -6.10
C PHE A 98 11.67 7.42 -7.47
N PRO A 99 12.54 8.46 -7.50
CA PRO A 99 12.99 9.05 -8.75
C PRO A 99 13.85 8.08 -9.57
N ASP A 100 13.75 8.15 -10.89
CA ASP A 100 14.65 7.41 -11.80
C ASP A 100 16.10 7.92 -11.69
N LYS A 101 16.27 9.22 -11.43
CA LYS A 101 17.56 9.90 -11.23
C LYS A 101 17.56 10.65 -9.89
N PRO A 102 17.71 9.95 -8.76
CA PRO A 102 17.60 10.55 -7.43
C PRO A 102 18.83 11.41 -7.11
N THR A 103 18.60 12.51 -6.38
CA THR A 103 19.68 13.35 -5.85
C THR A 103 20.41 12.63 -4.72
N LYS A 104 21.57 13.16 -4.29
CA LYS A 104 22.28 12.62 -3.11
C LYS A 104 21.40 12.66 -1.85
N GLU A 105 20.57 13.69 -1.72
CA GLU A 105 19.66 13.87 -0.59
C GLU A 105 18.54 12.85 -0.62
N ASP A 106 17.91 12.59 -1.77
CA ASP A 106 16.87 11.55 -1.91
C ASP A 106 17.40 10.17 -1.53
N ARG A 107 18.62 9.87 -1.97
CA ARG A 107 19.30 8.59 -1.67
C ARG A 107 19.57 8.45 -0.19
N MET A 108 20.07 9.51 0.44
CA MET A 108 20.34 9.54 1.88
C MET A 108 19.04 9.43 2.68
N ALA A 109 17.96 10.09 2.24
CA ALA A 109 16.66 10.02 2.86
C ALA A 109 16.10 8.59 2.82
N LEU A 110 16.17 7.93 1.66
CA LEU A 110 15.71 6.54 1.52
C LEU A 110 16.53 5.57 2.38
N GLU A 111 17.87 5.66 2.32
CA GLU A 111 18.76 4.84 3.15
C GLU A 111 18.44 5.02 4.64
N THR A 112 18.36 6.27 5.10
CA THR A 112 18.06 6.63 6.49
C THR A 112 16.68 6.14 6.91
N PHE A 113 15.68 6.32 6.05
CA PHE A 113 14.33 5.83 6.27
C PHE A 113 14.32 4.32 6.50
N MET A 114 15.02 3.52 5.67
CA MET A 114 15.01 2.07 5.82
C MET A 114 15.66 1.60 7.13
N HIS A 115 16.76 2.23 7.56
CA HIS A 115 17.38 1.93 8.86
C HIS A 115 16.48 2.33 10.04
N LEU A 116 15.84 3.50 9.99
CA LEU A 116 14.89 3.94 11.02
C LEU A 116 13.64 3.07 11.05
N PHE A 117 13.10 2.71 9.88
CA PHE A 117 12.00 1.78 9.73
C PHE A 117 12.32 0.44 10.43
N ALA A 118 13.51 -0.11 10.20
CA ALA A 118 13.94 -1.36 10.82
C ALA A 118 14.04 -1.27 12.36
N ARG A 119 14.21 -0.08 12.93
CA ARG A 119 14.19 0.14 14.39
C ARG A 119 12.79 0.32 14.95
N LEU A 120 11.92 1.00 14.19
CA LEU A 120 10.59 1.43 14.62
C LEU A 120 9.47 0.43 14.27
N TYR A 121 9.75 -0.56 13.41
CA TYR A 121 8.73 -1.49 12.95
C TYR A 121 8.03 -2.21 14.12
N PRO A 122 6.68 -2.18 14.23
CA PRO A 122 5.95 -2.56 15.44
C PRO A 122 5.82 -4.09 15.66
N CYS A 123 6.77 -4.85 15.14
CA CYS A 123 7.00 -6.24 15.45
C CYS A 123 8.50 -6.42 15.76
N GLY A 124 8.86 -6.47 17.05
CA GLY A 124 10.26 -6.44 17.49
C GLY A 124 11.14 -7.54 16.90
N GLN A 125 10.63 -8.76 16.89
CA GLN A 125 11.29 -9.90 16.23
C GLN A 125 11.40 -9.72 14.70
N CYS A 126 10.43 -9.08 14.05
CA CYS A 126 10.48 -8.84 12.60
C CYS A 126 11.53 -7.77 12.29
N ALA A 127 11.52 -6.68 13.05
CA ALA A 127 12.48 -5.59 13.04
C ALA A 127 13.93 -6.09 13.23
N GLU A 128 14.16 -6.94 14.24
CA GLU A 128 15.48 -7.54 14.50
C GLU A 128 16.01 -8.33 13.30
N HIS A 129 15.18 -9.17 12.69
CA HIS A 129 15.58 -9.91 11.49
C HIS A 129 15.83 -8.98 10.30
N PHE A 130 14.99 -7.97 10.11
CA PHE A 130 15.15 -7.01 9.01
C PHE A 130 16.42 -6.17 9.17
N ARG A 131 16.81 -5.79 10.39
CA ARG A 131 18.11 -5.15 10.66
C ARG A 131 19.29 -6.03 10.24
N LYS A 132 19.24 -7.33 10.54
CA LYS A 132 20.28 -8.28 10.09
C LYS A 132 20.32 -8.40 8.57
N LEU A 133 19.17 -8.33 7.91
CA LEU A 133 19.07 -8.28 6.45
C LEU A 133 19.72 -7.01 5.91
N LEU A 134 19.39 -5.83 6.45
CA LEU A 134 19.98 -4.55 6.02
C LEU A 134 21.51 -4.51 6.17
N ALA A 135 22.05 -5.13 7.22
CA ALA A 135 23.49 -5.22 7.43
C ALA A 135 24.21 -6.04 6.34
N GLN A 136 23.54 -7.04 5.77
CA GLN A 136 24.10 -7.90 4.71
C GLN A 136 23.80 -7.36 3.31
N TYR A 137 22.61 -6.79 3.12
CA TYR A 137 22.07 -6.36 1.84
C TYR A 137 21.53 -4.92 1.96
N PRO A 138 22.41 -3.91 1.94
CA PRO A 138 22.00 -2.51 2.11
C PRO A 138 21.09 -2.04 0.96
N PRO A 139 20.19 -1.07 1.21
CA PRO A 139 19.30 -0.50 0.20
C PRO A 139 20.03 -0.02 -1.06
N GLN A 140 19.51 -0.40 -2.23
CA GLN A 140 20.02 0.08 -3.51
C GLN A 140 19.25 1.33 -3.93
N THR A 141 19.87 2.49 -3.78
CA THR A 141 19.20 3.80 -3.94
C THR A 141 19.53 4.52 -5.25
N SER A 142 20.18 3.86 -6.22
CA SER A 142 20.67 4.55 -7.42
C SER A 142 19.59 4.99 -8.41
N SER A 143 18.40 4.38 -8.37
CA SER A 143 17.25 4.69 -9.23
C SER A 143 15.99 4.02 -8.69
N ARG A 144 14.82 4.35 -9.25
CA ARG A 144 13.55 3.66 -9.00
C ARG A 144 13.67 2.14 -9.14
N ASN A 145 14.19 1.66 -10.27
CA ASN A 145 14.32 0.23 -10.55
C ASN A 145 15.28 -0.46 -9.57
N ALA A 146 16.38 0.20 -9.19
CA ALA A 146 17.30 -0.34 -8.19
C ALA A 146 16.63 -0.47 -6.81
N ALA A 147 15.87 0.55 -6.39
CA ALA A 147 15.17 0.55 -5.11
C ALA A 147 14.04 -0.49 -5.07
N ALA A 148 13.20 -0.55 -6.11
CA ALA A 148 12.11 -1.51 -6.22
C ALA A 148 12.63 -2.96 -6.31
N GLY A 149 13.65 -3.20 -7.14
CA GLY A 149 14.28 -4.51 -7.28
C GLY A 149 14.92 -4.99 -5.97
N TRP A 150 15.64 -4.11 -5.27
CA TRP A 150 16.19 -4.43 -3.95
C TRP A 150 15.11 -4.76 -2.92
N LEU A 151 14.02 -4.00 -2.88
CA LEU A 151 12.94 -4.26 -1.92
C LEU A 151 12.23 -5.59 -2.24
N CYS A 152 12.04 -5.92 -3.52
CA CYS A 152 11.51 -7.22 -3.94
C CYS A 152 12.42 -8.37 -3.48
N PHE A 153 13.73 -8.25 -3.72
CA PHE A 153 14.71 -9.20 -3.23
C PHE A 153 14.66 -9.37 -1.70
N ALA A 154 14.64 -8.27 -0.95
CA ALA A 154 14.54 -8.30 0.50
C ALA A 154 13.23 -8.94 0.99
N HIS A 155 12.10 -8.66 0.33
CA HIS A 155 10.82 -9.30 0.63
C HIS A 155 10.88 -10.81 0.35
N ASN A 156 11.55 -11.24 -0.72
CA ASN A 156 11.75 -12.66 -0.99
C ASN A 156 12.58 -13.40 0.05
N ILE A 157 13.61 -12.76 0.64
CA ILE A 157 14.33 -13.33 1.80
C ILE A 157 13.36 -13.56 2.97
N VAL A 158 12.45 -12.61 3.22
CA VAL A 158 11.44 -12.76 4.26
C VAL A 158 10.46 -13.88 3.91
N ASN A 159 10.01 -13.98 2.65
CA ASN A 159 9.13 -15.04 2.16
C ASN A 159 9.75 -16.41 2.38
N GLU A 160 11.00 -16.62 1.97
CA GLU A 160 11.73 -17.86 2.18
C GLU A 160 11.78 -18.23 3.67
N ARG A 161 12.14 -17.26 4.53
CA ARG A 161 12.20 -17.46 5.99
C ARG A 161 10.85 -17.87 6.60
N VAL A 162 9.73 -17.36 6.05
CA VAL A 162 8.38 -17.70 6.53
C VAL A 162 7.69 -18.77 5.67
N HIS A 163 8.44 -19.47 4.81
CA HIS A 163 7.96 -20.55 3.97
C HIS A 163 6.82 -20.14 3.01
N LYS A 164 6.89 -18.92 2.48
CA LYS A 164 6.02 -18.42 1.41
C LYS A 164 6.71 -18.59 0.05
N PRO A 165 5.93 -18.71 -1.06
CA PRO A 165 6.49 -18.70 -2.41
C PRO A 165 7.29 -17.44 -2.70
N LEU A 166 8.32 -17.57 -3.53
CA LEU A 166 9.06 -16.42 -4.04
C LEU A 166 8.21 -15.67 -5.07
N PHE A 167 8.31 -14.35 -5.04
CA PHE A 167 7.72 -13.46 -6.03
C PHE A 167 8.71 -13.22 -7.18
N ASP A 168 8.22 -13.21 -8.42
CA ASP A 168 9.05 -12.89 -9.58
C ASP A 168 9.25 -11.36 -9.69
N CYS A 169 10.44 -10.90 -9.34
CA CYS A 169 10.76 -9.48 -9.32
C CYS A 169 10.76 -8.80 -10.71
N GLU A 170 10.74 -9.56 -11.81
CA GLU A 170 10.57 -8.99 -13.15
C GLU A 170 9.19 -8.31 -13.29
N ASN A 171 8.17 -8.81 -12.59
CA ASN A 171 6.79 -8.31 -12.63
C ASN A 171 6.49 -7.25 -11.55
N ILE A 172 7.51 -6.75 -10.83
CA ILE A 172 7.28 -5.85 -9.68
C ILE A 172 6.65 -4.51 -10.07
N GLY A 173 6.98 -4.00 -11.26
CA GLY A 173 6.45 -2.73 -11.78
C GLY A 173 4.96 -2.80 -12.12
N ASP A 174 4.51 -3.94 -12.62
CA ASP A 174 3.09 -4.16 -12.95
C ASP A 174 2.26 -4.43 -11.69
N PHE A 175 2.82 -5.17 -10.73
CA PHE A 175 2.13 -5.53 -9.50
C PHE A 175 1.97 -4.34 -8.54
N TYR A 176 3.01 -3.51 -8.39
CA TYR A 176 2.97 -2.29 -7.59
C TYR A 176 2.98 -1.06 -8.50
N ASP A 177 1.81 -0.76 -9.07
CA ASP A 177 1.59 0.48 -9.84
C ASP A 177 2.00 1.71 -9.01
N CYS A 178 2.83 2.56 -9.62
CA CYS A 178 3.25 3.83 -9.05
C CYS A 178 2.10 4.84 -8.96
N GLY A 179 0.95 4.60 -9.57
CA GLY A 179 -0.20 5.52 -9.57
C GLY A 179 0.12 6.85 -10.27
N CYS A 180 1.12 6.86 -11.15
CA CYS A 180 1.63 8.06 -11.80
C CYS A 180 0.69 8.61 -12.90
N GLY A 181 -0.40 7.91 -13.20
CA GLY A 181 -1.29 8.22 -14.31
C GLY A 181 -0.66 7.95 -15.68
N ASP A 182 -1.47 7.97 -16.74
CA ASP A 182 -1.05 7.47 -18.06
C ASP A 182 0.00 8.33 -18.79
N LYS A 183 0.35 9.52 -18.26
CA LYS A 183 1.29 10.44 -18.91
C LYS A 183 2.75 9.98 -18.79
N ASP A 184 3.07 9.20 -17.76
CA ASP A 184 4.43 8.76 -17.47
C ASP A 184 4.77 7.39 -18.08
N LYS A 185 3.78 6.68 -18.64
CA LYS A 185 3.96 5.39 -19.35
C LYS A 185 4.68 5.52 -20.70
N LYS A 186 5.03 6.75 -21.13
CA LYS A 186 5.62 7.02 -22.45
C LYS A 186 7.14 7.20 -22.45
N GLU A 187 7.80 7.26 -21.30
CA GLU A 187 9.27 7.46 -21.25
C GLU A 187 10.05 6.24 -20.75
N GLY A 188 9.39 5.13 -20.42
CA GLY A 188 10.06 3.88 -20.07
C GLY A 188 9.18 2.70 -20.41
N VAL A 189 9.68 1.86 -21.32
CA VAL A 189 9.10 0.57 -21.77
C VAL A 189 8.02 0.71 -22.84
N GLU A 190 8.44 0.59 -24.10
CA GLU A 190 7.56 0.04 -25.14
C GLU A 190 7.25 -1.43 -24.77
N GLY A 191 5.98 -1.73 -24.47
CA GLY A 191 5.48 -3.09 -24.55
C GLY A 191 4.60 -3.54 -23.38
N VAL A 192 3.33 -3.75 -23.75
CA VAL A 192 2.30 -4.59 -23.09
C VAL A 192 1.47 -3.90 -22.01
N ALA A 193 0.23 -3.60 -22.39
CA ALA A 193 -0.85 -3.27 -21.47
C ALA A 193 -1.26 -4.53 -20.69
N GLY A 194 -1.00 -4.55 -19.38
CA GLY A 194 -1.54 -5.53 -18.45
C GLY A 194 -2.74 -4.98 -17.69
N GLU A 195 -3.85 -5.71 -17.69
CA GLU A 195 -4.98 -5.49 -16.78
C GLU A 195 -4.51 -5.64 -15.33
N GLY A 196 -4.76 -4.63 -14.49
CA GLY A 196 -4.40 -4.65 -13.07
C GLY A 196 -5.21 -5.69 -12.28
N PRO A 197 -4.59 -6.48 -11.39
CA PRO A 197 -5.31 -7.45 -10.58
C PRO A 197 -5.75 -6.81 -9.26
N ASP A 198 -7.02 -6.40 -9.17
CA ASP A 198 -7.63 -5.95 -7.91
C ASP A 198 -8.03 -7.11 -6.97
N GLN A 199 -7.44 -8.31 -7.12
CA GLN A 199 -7.82 -9.49 -6.33
C GLN A 199 -6.68 -10.39 -5.83
N GLU A 200 -5.40 -10.05 -6.04
CA GLU A 200 -4.28 -10.90 -5.61
C GLU A 200 -3.47 -10.36 -4.41
N LEU A 201 -4.02 -9.40 -3.66
CA LEU A 201 -3.35 -8.82 -2.50
C LEU A 201 -3.22 -9.79 -1.29
N HIS A 202 -3.89 -10.95 -1.33
CA HIS A 202 -3.94 -11.90 -0.21
C HIS A 202 -3.07 -13.15 -0.37
N LYS A 203 -2.34 -13.32 -1.48
CA LYS A 203 -1.59 -14.56 -1.75
C LYS A 203 -0.07 -14.47 -1.57
N HIS A 204 0.49 -13.28 -1.46
CA HIS A 204 1.93 -13.07 -1.24
C HIS A 204 2.17 -12.35 0.08
#